data_AF-A0AAW1T8Q7-F1
#
_entry.id   AF-A0AAW1T8Q7-F1
#
_cell.length_a   1.000
_cell.length_b   1.000
_cell.length_c   1.000
_cell.angle_alpha   90.00
_cell.angle_beta   90.00
_cell.angle_gamma   90.00
#
_symmetry.space_group_name_H-M   'P 1'
#
loop_
_entity.id
_entity.type
_entity.pdbx_description
1 polymer ?
#
loop_
_entity_poly.entity_id
_entity_poly.type
_entity_poly.pdbx_seq_one_letter_code
_entity_poly.pdbx_strand_id
1 'polypeptide(L)'
;MSVGFLGLVGQGILTAHSARGLQGAERSRLLTQHALWQVAGLALVAIAIWAVYQSKEIRGTPHFTNLHSWTGLATLALATLTPIGGALAFGKTGLLQLFPKGLQPVVKTAHRNAGVVTILVATAAMELGLAMPTAYQGALSRWMQVIIGIVAALIAYRAWCSDPEAQRSKAQ
;
A
#
# COMPACT_ATOMS: atom_id res chain seq x y z
N MET A 1 7.89 8.38 -5.76
CA MET A 1 7.45 7.44 -4.70
C MET A 1 6.27 8.00 -3.91
N SER A 2 6.41 9.14 -3.21
CA SER A 2 5.37 9.65 -2.29
C SER A 2 4.01 9.95 -2.94
N VAL A 3 3.98 10.55 -4.14
CA VAL A 3 2.72 10.79 -4.88
C VAL A 3 2.00 9.48 -5.22
N GLY A 4 2.74 8.46 -5.67
CA GLY A 4 2.16 7.16 -5.99
C GLY A 4 1.63 6.41 -4.75
N PHE A 5 2.42 6.35 -3.68
CA PHE A 5 2.08 5.56 -2.48
C PHE A 5 1.18 6.30 -1.48
N LEU A 6 1.47 7.55 -1.11
CA LEU A 6 0.63 8.27 -0.15
C LEU A 6 -0.58 8.91 -0.83
N GLY A 7 -0.40 9.44 -2.04
CA GLY A 7 -1.48 10.03 -2.82
C GLY A 7 -2.43 8.96 -3.36
N LEU A 8 -2.00 8.25 -4.40
CA LEU A 8 -2.89 7.34 -5.14
C LEU A 8 -3.23 6.08 -4.34
N VAL A 9 -2.24 5.33 -3.84
CA VAL A 9 -2.48 4.11 -3.06
C VAL A 9 -3.24 4.42 -1.76
N GLY A 10 -2.87 5.51 -1.07
CA GLY A 10 -3.60 6.01 0.10
C GLY A 10 -5.07 6.33 -0.20
N GLN A 11 -5.34 7.08 -1.27
CA GLN A 11 -6.71 7.37 -1.71
C GLN A 11 -7.48 6.11 -2.08
N GLY A 12 -6.82 5.14 -2.71
CA GLY A 12 -7.38 3.81 -2.98
C GLY A 12 -7.82 3.12 -1.69
N ILE A 13 -6.98 3.07 -0.66
CA ILE A 13 -7.31 2.47 0.64
C ILE A 13 -8.53 3.16 1.28
N LEU A 14 -8.57 4.49 1.28
CA LEU A 14 -9.70 5.25 1.81
C LEU A 14 -11.00 5.00 1.02
N THR A 15 -10.90 4.81 -0.29
CA THR A 15 -12.05 4.45 -1.16
C THR A 15 -12.58 3.05 -0.85
N ALA A 16 -11.70 2.07 -0.59
CA ALA A 16 -12.15 0.74 -0.14
C ALA A 16 -12.73 0.78 1.28
N HIS A 17 -12.21 1.65 2.13
CA HIS A 17 -12.74 1.86 3.47
C HIS A 17 -14.16 2.45 3.44
N SER A 18 -14.43 3.45 2.59
CA SER A 18 -15.79 4.01 2.46
C SER A 18 -16.81 3.02 1.88
N ALA A 19 -16.34 1.96 1.22
CA ALA A 19 -17.20 0.86 0.76
C ALA A 19 -17.65 -0.11 1.88
N ARG A 20 -17.15 0.05 3.11
CA ARG A 20 -17.56 -0.77 4.26
C ARG A 20 -19.01 -0.46 4.65
N GLY A 21 -19.82 -1.49 4.87
CA GLY A 21 -21.25 -1.36 5.20
C GLY A 21 -22.17 -1.21 3.98
N LEU A 22 -21.63 -0.87 2.81
CA LEU A 22 -22.39 -0.85 1.56
C LEU A 22 -22.57 -2.27 0.99
N GLN A 23 -23.56 -2.46 0.13
CA GLN A 23 -23.80 -3.73 -0.57
C GLN A 23 -24.09 -3.49 -2.06
N GLY A 24 -24.15 -4.58 -2.83
CA GLY A 24 -24.54 -4.53 -4.24
C GLY A 24 -23.62 -3.70 -5.14
N ALA A 25 -24.23 -3.01 -6.11
CA ALA A 25 -23.52 -2.32 -7.20
C ALA A 25 -22.64 -1.16 -6.70
N GLU A 26 -23.09 -0.42 -5.69
CA GLU A 26 -22.35 0.72 -5.16
C GLU A 26 -21.03 0.28 -4.51
N ARG A 27 -21.06 -0.75 -3.66
CA ARG A 27 -19.86 -1.35 -3.09
C ARG A 27 -18.90 -1.83 -4.18
N SER A 28 -19.45 -2.51 -5.19
CA SER A 28 -18.66 -3.03 -6.32
C SER A 28 -17.96 -1.92 -7.10
N ARG A 29 -18.64 -0.78 -7.32
CA ARG A 29 -18.07 0.41 -7.95
C ARG A 29 -16.88 0.97 -7.16
N LEU A 30 -17.05 1.18 -5.85
CA LEU A 30 -15.97 1.71 -5.00
C LEU A 30 -14.77 0.76 -4.92
N LEU A 31 -15.00 -0.56 -4.85
CA LEU A 31 -13.91 -1.54 -4.89
C LEU A 31 -13.20 -1.61 -6.25
N THR A 32 -13.93 -1.35 -7.34
CA THR A 32 -13.31 -1.19 -8.66
C THR A 32 -12.45 0.07 -8.70
N GLN A 33 -12.95 1.20 -8.17
CA GLN A 33 -12.17 2.44 -8.05
C GLN A 33 -10.93 2.26 -7.18
N HIS A 34 -11.05 1.56 -6.04
CA HIS A 34 -9.91 1.16 -5.22
C HIS A 34 -8.84 0.46 -6.07
N ALA A 35 -9.21 -0.57 -6.83
CA ALA A 35 -8.27 -1.30 -7.69
C ALA A 35 -7.60 -0.38 -8.73
N LEU A 36 -8.36 0.52 -9.35
CA LEU A 36 -7.81 1.50 -10.31
C LEU A 36 -6.79 2.44 -9.67
N TRP A 37 -7.07 2.95 -8.46
CA TRP A 37 -6.11 3.76 -7.70
C TRP A 37 -4.83 2.97 -7.38
N GLN A 38 -4.94 1.68 -7.04
CA GLN A 38 -3.75 0.85 -6.80
C GLN A 38 -2.91 0.66 -8.06
N VAL A 39 -3.54 0.39 -9.20
CA VAL A 39 -2.83 0.22 -10.48
C VAL A 39 -2.14 1.51 -10.90
N ALA A 40 -2.84 2.65 -10.83
CA ALA A 40 -2.26 3.95 -11.14
C ALA A 40 -1.10 4.32 -10.21
N GLY A 41 -1.25 4.06 -8.90
CA GLY A 41 -0.19 4.24 -7.92
C GLY A 41 1.04 3.37 -8.22
N LEU A 42 0.83 2.09 -8.52
CA LEU A 42 1.91 1.16 -8.84
C LEU A 42 2.63 1.53 -10.15
N ALA A 43 1.91 2.05 -11.15
CA ALA A 43 2.52 2.56 -12.38
C ALA A 43 3.49 3.72 -12.10
N LEU A 44 3.09 4.70 -11.28
CA LEU A 44 3.98 5.81 -10.89
C LEU A 44 5.19 5.31 -10.07
N VAL A 45 4.99 4.30 -9.25
CA VAL A 45 6.06 3.65 -8.48
C VAL A 45 7.05 2.96 -9.42
N ALA A 46 6.57 2.20 -10.39
CA ALA A 46 7.42 1.53 -11.38
C ALA A 46 8.27 2.54 -12.17
N ILE A 47 7.69 3.65 -12.62
CA ILE A 47 8.42 4.73 -13.31
C ILE A 47 9.53 5.30 -12.43
N ALA A 48 9.24 5.57 -11.15
CA ALA A 48 10.24 6.13 -10.25
C ALA A 48 11.36 5.13 -9.91
N ILE A 49 11.07 3.83 -9.81
CA ILE A 49 12.12 2.80 -9.64
C ILE A 49 12.98 2.70 -10.89
N TRP A 50 12.36 2.67 -12.07
CA TRP A 50 13.08 2.67 -13.34
C TRP A 50 14.00 3.88 -13.45
N ALA A 51 13.53 5.08 -13.11
CA ALA A 51 14.34 6.30 -13.13
C ALA A 51 15.57 6.20 -12.21
N VAL A 52 15.41 5.68 -10.98
CA VAL A 52 16.53 5.48 -10.05
C VAL A 52 17.49 4.41 -10.55
N TYR A 53 16.98 3.31 -11.12
CA TYR A 53 17.78 2.23 -11.69
C TYR A 53 18.66 2.76 -12.83
N GLN A 54 18.06 3.43 -13.82
CA GLN A 54 18.80 4.02 -14.94
C GLN A 54 19.82 5.06 -14.49
N SER A 55 19.45 5.89 -13.51
CA SER A 55 20.36 6.90 -12.94
C SER A 55 21.58 6.27 -12.27
N LYS A 56 21.42 5.10 -11.64
CA LYS A 56 22.54 4.35 -11.04
C LYS A 56 23.42 3.68 -12.08
N GLU A 57 22.81 3.11 -13.13
CA GLU A 57 23.51 2.47 -14.24
C GLU A 57 24.43 3.48 -14.95
N ILE A 58 23.90 4.66 -15.30
CA ILE A 58 24.66 5.74 -15.94
C ILE A 58 25.85 6.19 -15.10
N ARG A 59 25.72 6.18 -13.76
CA ARG A 59 26.81 6.56 -12.84
C ARG A 59 27.75 5.41 -12.48
N GLY A 60 27.50 4.18 -12.95
CA GLY A 60 28.26 3.00 -12.54
C GLY A 60 28.19 2.71 -11.03
N THR A 61 27.10 3.11 -10.36
CA THR A 61 26.96 2.95 -8.91
C THR A 61 26.22 1.66 -8.55
N PRO A 62 26.62 0.94 -7.50
CA PRO A 62 26.02 -0.35 -7.17
C PRO A 62 24.55 -0.22 -6.72
N HIS A 63 23.77 -1.22 -7.09
CA HIS A 63 22.34 -1.35 -6.77
C HIS A 63 22.14 -2.08 -5.43
N PHE A 64 21.02 -1.81 -4.76
CA PHE A 64 20.59 -2.55 -3.56
C PHE A 64 21.63 -2.70 -2.44
N THR A 65 22.37 -1.63 -2.13
CA THR A 65 23.48 -1.66 -1.15
C THR A 65 23.12 -1.15 0.25
N ASN A 66 21.95 -0.54 0.44
CA ASN A 66 21.57 0.08 1.71
C ASN A 66 20.16 -0.31 2.14
N LEU A 67 19.85 -0.02 3.41
CA LEU A 67 18.55 -0.38 3.99
C LEU A 67 17.38 0.23 3.21
N HIS A 68 17.46 1.50 2.82
CA HIS A 68 16.43 2.15 2.00
C HIS A 68 16.12 1.34 0.72
N SER A 69 17.14 0.89 0.00
CA SER A 69 16.96 0.14 -1.24
C SER A 69 16.39 -1.27 -1.04
N TRP A 70 16.75 -1.95 0.05
CA TRP A 70 16.16 -3.25 0.42
C TRP A 70 14.72 -3.11 0.89
N THR A 71 14.42 -2.13 1.74
CA THR A 71 13.04 -1.83 2.17
C THR A 71 12.18 -1.41 0.98
N GLY A 72 12.71 -0.60 0.06
CA GLY A 72 12.02 -0.23 -1.17
C GLY A 72 11.73 -1.41 -2.10
N LEU A 73 12.63 -2.38 -2.19
CA LEU A 73 12.39 -3.63 -2.94
C LEU A 73 11.29 -4.48 -2.28
N ALA A 74 11.32 -4.62 -0.95
CA ALA A 74 10.26 -5.29 -0.20
C ALA A 74 8.91 -4.59 -0.40
N THR A 75 8.88 -3.25 -0.38
CA THR A 75 7.70 -2.46 -0.70
C THR A 75 7.18 -2.75 -2.11
N LEU A 76 8.04 -2.81 -3.13
CA LEU A 76 7.62 -3.12 -4.49
C LEU A 76 6.98 -4.50 -4.59
N ALA A 77 7.63 -5.51 -3.99
CA ALA A 77 7.11 -6.88 -3.96
C ALA A 77 5.73 -6.92 -3.29
N LEU A 78 5.58 -6.34 -2.10
CA LEU A 78 4.31 -6.27 -1.38
C LEU A 78 3.24 -5.48 -2.15
N ALA A 79 3.60 -4.36 -2.77
CA ALA A 79 2.67 -3.53 -3.55
C ALA A 79 2.25 -4.18 -4.87
N THR A 80 2.99 -5.19 -5.34
CA THR A 80 2.63 -6.00 -6.51
C THR A 80 1.76 -7.18 -6.10
N LEU A 81 2.12 -7.88 -5.02
CA LEU A 81 1.39 -9.05 -4.52
C LEU A 81 0.05 -8.68 -3.88
N THR A 82 -0.06 -7.53 -3.22
CA THR A 82 -1.28 -7.13 -2.53
C THR A 82 -2.47 -6.93 -3.47
N PRO A 83 -2.35 -6.23 -4.63
CA PRO A 83 -3.41 -6.16 -5.62
C PRO A 83 -3.81 -7.53 -6.20
N ILE A 84 -2.85 -8.45 -6.38
CA ILE A 84 -3.15 -9.83 -6.80
C ILE A 84 -4.02 -10.52 -5.73
N GLY A 85 -3.62 -10.43 -4.46
CA GLY A 85 -4.45 -10.88 -3.34
C GLY A 85 -5.82 -10.19 -3.28
N GLY A 86 -5.90 -8.92 -3.68
CA GLY A 86 -7.15 -8.18 -3.79
C GLY A 86 -8.07 -8.70 -4.88
N ALA A 87 -7.53 -9.09 -6.02
CA ALA A 87 -8.28 -9.75 -7.09
C ALA A 87 -8.84 -11.11 -6.63
N LEU A 88 -8.07 -11.87 -5.85
CA LEU A 88 -8.54 -13.12 -5.22
C LEU A 88 -9.62 -12.87 -4.16
N ALA A 89 -9.53 -11.78 -3.40
CA ALA A 89 -10.48 -11.41 -2.36
C ALA A 89 -11.78 -10.77 -2.89
N PHE A 90 -11.78 -10.26 -4.13
CA PHE A 90 -12.89 -9.50 -4.67
C PHE A 90 -13.90 -10.39 -5.41
N GLY A 91 -15.07 -10.60 -4.80
CA GLY A 91 -16.07 -11.54 -5.33
C GLY A 91 -16.57 -11.30 -6.76
N LYS A 92 -16.40 -10.08 -7.33
CA LYS A 92 -16.75 -9.78 -8.73
C LYS A 92 -15.85 -10.50 -9.74
N THR A 93 -14.61 -10.84 -9.36
CA THR A 93 -13.66 -11.51 -10.26
C THR A 93 -13.97 -12.99 -10.47
N GLY A 94 -14.85 -13.58 -9.64
CA GLY A 94 -15.09 -15.03 -9.65
C GLY A 94 -13.98 -15.86 -8.98
N LEU A 95 -12.84 -15.24 -8.63
CA LEU A 95 -11.67 -15.95 -8.08
C LEU A 95 -11.86 -16.32 -6.60
N LEU A 96 -12.65 -15.56 -5.85
CA LEU A 96 -12.94 -15.85 -4.45
C LEU A 96 -13.69 -17.19 -4.30
N GLN A 97 -14.49 -17.55 -5.30
CA GLN A 97 -15.28 -18.77 -5.36
C GLN A 97 -14.43 -20.02 -5.56
N LEU A 98 -13.14 -19.87 -5.93
CA LEU A 98 -12.18 -20.98 -5.94
C LEU A 98 -11.84 -21.46 -4.53
N PHE A 99 -12.10 -20.65 -3.50
CA PHE A 99 -11.86 -21.01 -2.11
C PHE A 99 -13.14 -21.55 -1.44
N PRO A 100 -13.03 -22.58 -0.57
CA PRO A 100 -14.10 -23.02 0.30
C PRO A 100 -14.74 -21.85 1.07
N LYS A 101 -16.06 -21.89 1.29
CA LYS A 101 -16.80 -20.79 1.96
C LYS A 101 -16.19 -20.37 3.31
N GLY A 102 -15.63 -21.32 4.06
CA GLY A 102 -14.97 -21.05 5.34
C GLY A 102 -13.64 -20.28 5.23
N LEU A 103 -12.94 -20.34 4.09
CA LEU A 103 -11.67 -19.65 3.85
C LEU A 103 -11.84 -18.27 3.21
N GLN A 104 -13.00 -17.97 2.62
CA GLN A 104 -13.25 -16.68 1.97
C GLN A 104 -13.09 -15.46 2.91
N PRO A 105 -13.52 -15.50 4.18
CA PRO A 105 -13.24 -14.42 5.13
C PRO A 105 -11.73 -14.26 5.39
N VAL A 106 -11.00 -15.37 5.54
CA VAL A 106 -9.54 -15.37 5.77
C VAL A 106 -8.82 -14.71 4.59
N VAL A 107 -9.17 -15.03 3.34
CA VAL A 107 -8.57 -14.41 2.15
C VAL A 107 -8.78 -12.90 2.14
N LYS A 108 -9.99 -12.43 2.50
CA LYS A 108 -10.30 -10.99 2.58
C LYS A 108 -9.50 -10.30 3.68
N THR A 109 -9.42 -10.90 4.86
CA THR A 109 -8.66 -10.36 6.00
C THR A 109 -7.16 -10.36 5.72
N ALA A 110 -6.64 -11.40 5.07
CA ALA A 110 -5.25 -11.48 4.65
C ALA A 110 -4.89 -10.37 3.65
N HIS A 111 -5.70 -10.14 2.62
CA HIS A 111 -5.50 -9.02 1.67
C HIS A 111 -5.49 -7.67 2.40
N ARG A 112 -6.41 -7.46 3.35
CA ARG A 112 -6.51 -6.23 4.13
C ARG A 112 -5.26 -5.99 4.98
N ASN A 113 -4.82 -7.01 5.71
CA ASN A 113 -3.63 -6.94 6.55
C ASN A 113 -2.37 -6.74 5.70
N ALA A 114 -2.26 -7.43 4.57
CA ALA A 114 -1.17 -7.22 3.61
C ALA A 114 -1.13 -5.78 3.09
N GLY A 115 -2.29 -5.16 2.84
CA GLY A 115 -2.38 -3.74 2.48
C GLY A 115 -1.86 -2.80 3.57
N VAL A 116 -2.20 -3.05 4.84
CA VAL A 116 -1.66 -2.29 5.99
C VAL A 116 -0.16 -2.45 6.12
N VAL A 117 0.34 -3.69 6.04
CA VAL A 117 1.78 -3.95 6.07
C VAL A 117 2.49 -3.24 4.91
N THR A 118 1.91 -3.29 3.71
CA THR A 118 2.47 -2.62 2.52
C THR A 118 2.65 -1.12 2.74
N ILE A 119 1.63 -0.42 3.27
CA ILE A 119 1.75 1.03 3.48
C ILE A 119 2.76 1.36 4.59
N LEU A 120 2.83 0.57 5.66
CA LEU A 120 3.82 0.79 6.73
C LEU A 120 5.26 0.60 6.24
N VAL A 121 5.51 -0.46 5.46
CA VAL A 121 6.85 -0.72 4.89
C VAL A 121 7.18 0.34 3.83
N ALA A 122 6.22 0.76 3.01
CA ALA A 122 6.40 1.86 2.06
C ALA A 122 6.77 3.18 2.74
N THR A 123 6.10 3.51 3.85
CA THR A 123 6.41 4.67 4.67
C THR A 123 7.82 4.57 5.23
N ALA A 124 8.20 3.44 5.82
CA ALA A 124 9.57 3.23 6.30
C ALA A 124 10.61 3.43 5.18
N ALA A 125 10.34 2.95 3.95
CA ALA A 125 11.21 3.19 2.81
C ALA A 125 11.32 4.69 2.47
N MET A 126 10.24 5.46 2.54
CA MET A 126 10.27 6.92 2.32
C MET A 126 11.06 7.65 3.39
N GLU A 127 10.86 7.30 4.67
CA GLU A 127 11.60 7.87 5.80
C GLU A 127 13.11 7.66 5.64
N LEU A 128 13.51 6.43 5.33
CA LEU A 128 14.90 6.07 5.06
C LEU A 128 15.44 6.82 3.83
N GLY A 129 14.63 6.99 2.80
CA GLY A 129 15.01 7.72 1.59
C GLY A 129 15.29 9.19 1.85
N LEU A 130 14.46 9.85 2.66
CA LEU A 130 14.65 11.25 3.06
C LEU A 130 15.82 11.45 4.01
N ALA A 131 16.22 10.41 4.76
CA ALA A 131 17.39 10.44 5.62
C ALA A 131 18.71 10.23 4.86
N MET A 132 18.67 9.79 3.60
CA MET A 132 19.88 9.59 2.79
C MET A 132 20.56 10.93 2.51
N PRO A 133 21.91 11.03 2.61
CA PRO A 133 22.64 12.26 2.34
C PRO A 133 22.35 12.88 0.95
N THR A 134 22.09 12.03 -0.05
CA THR A 134 21.78 12.45 -1.42
C THR A 134 20.42 13.11 -1.60
N ALA A 135 19.51 12.97 -0.62
CA ALA A 135 18.15 13.47 -0.68
C ALA A 135 17.80 14.40 0.50
N TYR A 136 18.64 14.46 1.52
CA TYR A 136 18.40 15.26 2.72
C TYR A 136 18.60 16.76 2.46
N GLN A 137 17.58 17.56 2.76
CA GLN A 137 17.52 19.01 2.54
C GLN A 137 17.36 19.78 3.87
N GLY A 138 17.87 19.23 4.98
CA GLY A 138 17.79 19.90 6.28
C GLY A 138 16.38 19.88 6.89
N ALA A 139 15.91 21.04 7.34
CA ALA A 139 14.63 21.17 8.04
C ALA A 139 13.43 20.72 7.18
N LEU A 140 13.49 20.94 5.86
CA LEU A 140 12.43 20.53 4.94
C LEU A 140 12.23 19.00 4.95
N SER A 141 13.32 18.23 4.87
CA SER A 141 13.24 16.76 4.94
C SER A 141 12.65 16.29 6.26
N ARG A 142 13.00 16.92 7.40
CA ARG A 142 12.42 16.58 8.70
C ARG A 142 10.92 16.84 8.76
N TRP A 143 10.45 17.97 8.22
CA TRP A 143 9.01 18.24 8.13
C TRP A 143 8.30 17.24 7.24
N MET A 144 8.89 16.89 6.09
CA MET A 144 8.33 15.87 5.21
C MET A 144 8.22 14.51 5.90
N GLN A 145 9.27 14.08 6.62
CA GLN A 145 9.27 12.85 7.42
C GLN A 145 8.13 12.83 8.45
N VAL A 146 7.95 13.92 9.20
CA VAL A 146 6.84 14.03 10.17
C VAL A 146 5.48 13.93 9.46
N ILE A 147 5.29 14.65 8.36
CA ILE A 147 4.01 14.64 7.61
C ILE A 147 3.73 13.24 7.05
N ILE A 148 4.73 12.60 6.44
CA ILE A 148 4.61 11.25 5.88
C ILE A 148 4.25 10.25 6.99
N GLY A 149 4.95 10.30 8.13
CA GLY A 149 4.66 9.48 9.30
C GLY A 149 3.22 9.66 9.80
N ILE A 150 2.75 10.90 9.97
CA ILE A 150 1.38 11.19 10.43
C ILE A 150 0.33 10.66 9.44
N VAL A 151 0.48 10.97 8.15
CA VAL A 151 -0.48 10.53 7.11
C VAL A 151 -0.54 9.00 7.05
N ALA A 152 0.61 8.34 7.08
CA ALA A 152 0.67 6.88 7.08
C ALA A 152 0.03 6.27 8.33
N ALA A 153 0.27 6.84 9.51
CA ALA A 153 -0.35 6.39 10.75
C ALA A 153 -1.88 6.53 10.69
N LEU A 154 -2.40 7.65 10.16
CA LEU A 154 -3.84 7.85 9.98
C LEU A 154 -4.46 6.84 9.01
N ILE A 155 -3.79 6.56 7.88
CA ILE A 155 -4.25 5.55 6.91
C ILE A 155 -4.25 4.17 7.55
N ALA A 156 -3.16 3.78 8.23
CA ALA A 156 -3.02 2.47 8.87
C ALA A 156 -4.05 2.30 10.00
N TYR A 157 -4.23 3.32 10.84
CA TYR A 157 -5.23 3.34 11.91
C TYR A 157 -6.65 3.14 11.36
N ARG A 158 -7.02 3.89 10.32
CA ARG A 158 -8.32 3.74 9.66
C ARG A 158 -8.45 2.41 8.92
N ALA A 159 -7.39 1.85 8.39
CA ALA A 159 -7.47 0.54 7.76
C ALA A 159 -7.69 -0.57 8.81
N TRP A 160 -7.02 -0.47 9.96
CA TRP A 160 -6.98 -1.48 11.02
C TRP A 160 -8.19 -1.46 11.96
N CYS A 161 -8.51 -0.30 12.57
CA CYS A 161 -9.45 -0.20 13.70
C CYS A 161 -10.93 -0.35 13.34
N SER A 162 -11.29 -0.15 12.07
CA SER A 162 -12.67 -0.25 11.59
C SER A 162 -12.98 -1.63 10.99
N ASP A 163 -12.31 -2.70 11.47
CA ASP A 163 -12.78 -4.07 11.25
C ASP A 163 -13.96 -4.41 12.17
N PRO A 164 -15.15 -4.71 11.62
CA PRO A 164 -16.23 -5.24 12.43
C PRO A 164 -15.87 -6.59 13.07
N GLU A 165 -15.00 -7.40 12.45
CA GLU A 165 -14.61 -8.72 12.97
C GLU A 165 -13.67 -8.61 14.17
N ALA A 166 -12.71 -7.68 14.15
CA ALA A 166 -11.82 -7.42 15.29
C ALA A 166 -12.55 -6.76 16.47
N GLN A 167 -13.69 -6.10 16.24
CA GLN A 167 -14.57 -5.59 17.30
C GLN A 167 -15.44 -6.71 17.91
N ARG A 168 -15.88 -7.70 17.11
CA ARG A 168 -16.62 -8.86 17.62
C ARG A 168 -15.78 -9.78 18.50
N SER A 169 -14.50 -9.98 18.18
CA SER A 169 -13.60 -10.80 19.01
C SER A 169 -13.22 -10.16 20.35
N LYS A 170 -13.47 -8.86 20.53
CA LYS A 170 -13.27 -8.13 21.79
C LYS A 170 -14.55 -8.01 22.63
N ALA A 171 -15.69 -8.43 22.08
CA ALA A 171 -17.01 -8.38 22.72
C ALA A 171 -17.49 -9.77 23.19
N GLN A 172 -16.65 -10.79 23.08
CA GLN A 172 -16.82 -12.15 23.61
C GLN A 172 -15.79 -12.38 24.70
#